data_AF-A0A956J285-F1
#
_entry.id   AF-A0A956J285-F1
#
_cell.length_a   1.000
_cell.length_b   1.000
_cell.length_c   1.000
_cell.angle_alpha   90.00
_cell.angle_beta   90.00
_cell.angle_gamma   90.00
#
_symmetry.space_group_name_H-M   'P 1'
#
loop_
_entity.id
_entity.type
_entity.pdbx_description
1 polymer ?
#
loop_
_entity_poly.entity_id
_entity_poly.type
_entity_poly.pdbx_seq_one_letter_code
_entity_poly.pdbx_strand_id
1 'polypeptide(L)'
;DIRLLCQHFLGQLTSPAPKLSASALRLLEEYAWPGNVRQLQNELMRAAVLCDGVLRPEHLSPAVHGEAREAEVGLDLKRALELLERKLVGAALTRTSGNQTRAAKLLGVSRFGLQKMLKRLEIDAAGN
;
A
#
# COMPACT_ATOMS: atom_id res chain seq x y z
N ASP A 1 17.86 9.52 0.92
CA ASP A 1 18.14 8.14 1.36
C ASP A 1 17.64 7.02 0.45
N ILE A 2 16.59 7.23 -0.36
CA ILE A 2 16.04 6.21 -1.28
C ILE A 2 17.12 5.66 -2.24
N ARG A 3 17.96 6.51 -2.84
CA ARG A 3 19.07 6.08 -3.71
C ARG A 3 19.99 5.03 -3.06
N LEU A 4 20.34 5.22 -1.79
CA LEU A 4 21.24 4.31 -1.06
C LEU A 4 20.55 2.97 -0.78
N LEU A 5 19.27 3.01 -0.40
CA LEU A 5 18.45 1.80 -0.22
C LEU A 5 18.30 1.02 -1.53
N CYS A 6 18.06 1.70 -2.65
CA CYS A 6 18.00 1.04 -3.96
C CYS A 6 19.30 0.31 -4.29
N GLN A 7 20.45 0.96 -4.10
CA GLN A 7 21.75 0.35 -4.34
C GLN A 7 21.98 -0.87 -3.44
N HIS A 8 21.63 -0.76 -2.16
CA HIS A 8 21.75 -1.86 -1.21
C HIS A 8 20.91 -3.07 -1.62
N PHE A 9 19.62 -2.87 -1.95
CA PHE A 9 18.74 -3.98 -2.33
C PHE A 9 19.11 -4.60 -3.68
N LEU A 10 19.42 -3.78 -4.68
CA LEU A 10 19.85 -4.31 -5.99
C LEU A 10 21.15 -5.11 -5.88
N GLY A 11 22.07 -4.69 -5.00
CA GLY A 11 23.29 -5.42 -4.68
C GLY A 11 23.08 -6.77 -3.98
N GLN A 12 21.95 -6.94 -3.27
CA GLN A 12 21.60 -8.21 -2.63
C GLN A 12 20.86 -9.18 -3.55
N LEU A 13 20.26 -8.69 -4.63
CA LEU A 13 19.37 -9.49 -5.47
C LEU A 13 20.10 -10.28 -6.55
N THR A 14 21.10 -9.66 -7.18
CA THR A 14 21.79 -10.22 -8.34
C THR A 14 23.23 -9.76 -8.39
N SER A 15 24.10 -10.60 -8.95
CA SER A 15 25.50 -10.25 -9.24
C SER A 15 25.79 -10.59 -10.70
N PRO A 16 26.07 -9.59 -11.57
CA PRO A 16 26.17 -8.16 -11.26
C PRO A 16 24.81 -7.51 -10.99
N ALA A 17 24.80 -6.52 -10.08
CA ALA A 17 23.59 -5.76 -9.76
C ALA A 17 23.15 -4.89 -10.96
N PRO A 18 21.85 -4.83 -11.28
CA PRO A 18 21.36 -4.00 -12.36
C PRO A 18 21.57 -2.51 -12.05
N LYS A 19 21.93 -1.75 -13.09
CA LYS A 19 22.11 -0.30 -12.98
C LYS A 19 20.74 0.38 -12.99
N LEU A 20 20.48 1.20 -12.00
CA LEU A 20 19.26 2.01 -11.95
C LEU A 20 19.41 3.23 -12.87
N SER A 21 18.51 3.40 -13.85
CA SER A 21 18.49 4.60 -14.69
C SER A 21 18.07 5.84 -13.88
N ALA A 22 18.52 7.02 -14.31
CA ALA A 22 18.20 8.27 -13.62
C ALA A 22 16.69 8.57 -13.58
N SER A 23 15.97 8.23 -14.64
CA SER A 23 14.52 8.40 -14.71
C SER A 23 13.79 7.43 -13.77
N ALA A 24 14.21 6.16 -13.70
CA ALA A 24 13.64 5.21 -12.74
C ALA A 24 13.89 5.65 -11.30
N LEU A 25 15.11 6.11 -10.99
CA LEU A 25 15.45 6.62 -9.67
C LEU A 25 14.58 7.80 -9.26
N ARG A 26 14.33 8.73 -10.19
CA ARG A 26 13.48 9.88 -9.94
C ARG A 26 12.06 9.46 -9.57
N LEU A 27 11.46 8.51 -10.28
CA LEU A 27 10.13 8.00 -9.95
C LEU A 27 10.10 7.30 -8.59
N LEU A 28 11.14 6.53 -8.27
CA LEU A 28 11.28 5.89 -6.96
C LEU A 28 11.46 6.92 -5.83
N GLU A 29 12.12 8.06 -6.09
CA GLU A 29 12.30 9.17 -5.13
C GLU A 29 11.03 10.00 -4.94
N GLU A 30 10.23 10.18 -6.00
CA GLU A 30 8.98 10.96 -5.99
C GLU A 30 7.79 10.18 -5.39
N TYR A 31 7.83 8.85 -5.41
CA TYR A 31 6.77 8.01 -4.86
C TYR A 31 6.79 7.97 -3.32
N ALA A 32 5.61 8.11 -2.69
CA ALA A 32 5.50 8.27 -1.23
C ALA A 32 5.71 7.00 -0.41
N TRP A 33 5.82 5.82 -1.04
CA TRP A 33 6.01 4.51 -0.38
C TRP A 33 5.10 4.29 0.86
N PRO A 34 3.78 4.17 0.66
CA PRO A 34 2.80 4.09 1.75
C PRO A 34 2.95 2.86 2.68
N GLY A 35 3.83 1.91 2.35
CA GLY A 35 4.16 0.72 3.15
C GLY A 35 5.65 0.55 3.47
N ASN A 36 6.42 1.65 3.52
CA ASN A 36 7.83 1.69 3.90
C ASN A 36 8.80 0.99 2.91
N VAL A 37 10.02 0.79 3.39
CA VAL A 37 11.18 0.16 2.72
C VAL A 37 10.87 -1.23 2.13
N ARG A 38 9.93 -1.99 2.70
CA ARG A 38 9.55 -3.31 2.16
C ARG A 38 8.86 -3.21 0.79
N GLN A 39 8.05 -2.17 0.57
CA GLN A 39 7.44 -1.95 -0.75
C GLN A 39 8.51 -1.59 -1.78
N LEU A 40 9.45 -0.72 -1.41
CA LEU A 40 10.59 -0.39 -2.25
C LEU A 40 11.40 -1.65 -2.61
N GLN A 41 11.69 -2.49 -1.61
CA GLN A 41 12.38 -3.75 -1.84
C GLN A 41 11.60 -4.64 -2.82
N ASN A 42 10.31 -4.90 -2.59
CA ASN A 42 9.49 -5.74 -3.47
C ASN A 42 9.43 -5.21 -4.90
N GLU A 43 9.27 -3.90 -5.07
CA GLU A 43 9.26 -3.26 -6.37
C GLU A 43 10.60 -3.47 -7.10
N LEU A 44 11.73 -3.27 -6.40
CA LEU A 44 13.06 -3.50 -6.96
C LEU A 44 13.31 -4.97 -7.28
N MET A 45 12.81 -5.91 -6.47
CA MET A 45 12.89 -7.36 -6.77
C MET A 45 12.17 -7.69 -8.06
N ARG A 46 10.92 -7.23 -8.20
CA ARG A 46 10.10 -7.45 -9.39
C ARG A 46 10.75 -6.82 -10.63
N ALA A 47 11.16 -5.57 -10.54
CA ALA A 47 11.77 -4.84 -11.64
C ALA A 47 13.14 -5.40 -12.04
N ALA A 48 13.93 -5.92 -11.09
CA ALA A 48 15.22 -6.55 -11.38
C ALA A 48 15.09 -7.83 -12.22
N VAL A 49 14.02 -8.60 -12.02
CA VAL A 49 13.73 -9.81 -12.84
C VAL A 49 13.37 -9.45 -14.28
N LEU A 50 12.72 -8.31 -14.49
CA LEU A 50 12.25 -7.87 -15.80
C LEU A 50 13.33 -7.13 -16.61
N CYS A 51 14.41 -6.71 -15.97
CA CYS A 51 15.39 -5.83 -16.60
C CYS A 51 16.63 -6.59 -17.09
N ASP A 52 17.11 -6.21 -18.28
CA ASP A 52 18.39 -6.70 -18.82
C ASP A 52 19.55 -5.82 -18.32
N GLY A 53 19.86 -5.92 -17.03
CA GLY A 53 21.00 -5.24 -16.39
C GLY A 53 20.87 -3.73 -16.23
N VAL A 54 19.85 -3.09 -16.81
CA VAL A 54 19.50 -1.68 -16.59
C VAL A 54 18.02 -1.53 -16.27
N LEU A 55 17.72 -1.02 -15.08
CA LEU A 55 16.36 -0.80 -14.60
C LEU A 55 15.85 0.57 -15.07
N ARG A 56 14.84 0.54 -15.95
CA ARG A 56 14.17 1.68 -16.57
C ARG A 56 12.76 1.87 -15.97
N PRO A 57 12.15 3.06 -16.12
CA PRO A 57 10.78 3.30 -15.69
C PRO A 57 9.80 2.21 -16.15
N GLU A 58 9.95 1.71 -17.37
CA GLU A 58 9.10 0.67 -17.96
C GLU A 58 9.08 -0.65 -17.17
N HIS A 59 10.13 -0.91 -16.37
CA HIS A 59 10.19 -2.10 -15.51
C HIS A 59 9.52 -1.87 -14.15
N LEU A 60 9.24 -0.62 -13.77
CA LEU A 60 8.55 -0.25 -12.53
C LEU A 60 7.04 -0.40 -12.68
N SER A 61 6.35 -0.61 -11.57
CA SER A 61 4.90 -0.84 -11.59
C SER A 61 4.18 0.47 -11.90
N PRO A 62 3.01 0.41 -12.55
CA PRO A 62 2.19 1.60 -12.84
C PRO A 62 1.93 2.48 -11.62
N ALA A 63 1.88 1.88 -10.42
CA ALA A 63 1.74 2.60 -9.16
C ALA A 63 2.87 3.62 -8.91
N VAL A 64 4.09 3.31 -9.33
CA VAL A 64 5.27 4.18 -9.19
C VAL A 64 5.31 5.27 -10.27
N HIS A 65 4.60 5.09 -11.39
CA HIS A 65 4.45 6.11 -12.45
C HIS A 65 3.45 7.22 -12.11
N GLY A 66 2.80 7.16 -10.95
CA GLY A 66 1.75 8.13 -10.59
C GLY A 66 0.44 7.92 -11.35
N GLU A 67 0.34 6.86 -12.16
CA GLU A 67 -0.93 6.38 -12.69
C GLU A 67 -1.68 5.70 -11.55
N ALA A 68 -2.48 6.50 -10.85
CA ALA A 68 -3.35 6.05 -9.77
C ALA A 68 -4.36 5.01 -10.28
N ARG A 69 -3.96 3.75 -10.30
CA ARG A 69 -4.86 2.61 -10.18
C ARG A 69 -4.43 1.81 -8.97
N GLU A 70 -5.31 1.86 -7.97
CA GLU A 70 -5.49 0.95 -6.86
C GLU A 70 -4.26 0.08 -6.60
N ALA A 71 -3.46 0.48 -5.61
CA ALA A 71 -2.31 -0.25 -5.10
C ALA A 71 -2.49 -1.76 -5.30
N GLU A 72 -1.61 -2.38 -6.08
CA GLU A 72 -1.47 -3.83 -6.12
C GLU A 72 -1.43 -4.28 -4.66
N VAL A 73 -2.55 -4.84 -4.20
CA VAL A 73 -2.62 -5.58 -2.96
C VAL A 73 -1.85 -6.85 -3.26
N GLY A 74 -0.51 -6.76 -3.28
CA GLY A 74 0.37 -7.90 -3.40
C GLY A 74 -0.13 -8.93 -2.39
N LEU A 75 -0.40 -10.15 -2.86
CA LEU A 75 -1.14 -11.29 -2.29
C LEU A 75 -1.21 -11.39 -0.73
N ASP A 76 -1.68 -10.34 -0.07
CA ASP A 76 -1.80 -10.20 1.37
C ASP A 76 -3.28 -10.03 1.65
N LEU A 77 -3.94 -11.18 1.77
CA LEU A 77 -5.36 -11.28 2.12
C LEU A 77 -5.69 -10.47 3.38
N LYS A 78 -4.77 -10.40 4.35
CA LYS A 78 -4.98 -9.65 5.59
C LYS A 78 -5.11 -8.16 5.29
N ARG A 79 -4.23 -7.61 4.44
CA ARG A 79 -4.29 -6.21 4.03
C ARG A 79 -5.50 -5.91 3.15
N ALA A 80 -5.87 -6.83 2.25
CA ALA A 80 -7.08 -6.72 1.43
C ALA A 80 -8.36 -6.62 2.30
N LEU A 81 -8.47 -7.52 3.28
CA LEU A 81 -9.60 -7.56 4.20
C LEU A 81 -9.64 -6.31 5.07
N GLU A 82 -8.49 -5.81 5.56
CA GLU A 82 -8.44 -4.60 6.38
C GLU A 82 -8.88 -3.35 5.60
N LEU A 83 -8.47 -3.22 4.33
CA LEU A 83 -8.91 -2.12 3.46
C LEU A 83 -10.41 -2.16 3.19
N LEU A 84 -10.93 -3.35 2.87
CA LEU A 84 -12.37 -3.55 2.67
C LEU A 84 -13.15 -3.24 3.95
N GLU A 85 -12.66 -3.72 5.09
CA GLU A 85 -13.26 -3.49 6.40
C GLU A 85 -13.31 -2.00 6.74
N ARG A 86 -12.21 -1.27 6.55
CA ARG A 86 -12.15 0.19 6.75
C ARG A 86 -13.16 0.92 5.86
N LYS A 87 -13.28 0.52 4.59
CA LYS A 87 -14.24 1.09 3.64
C LYS A 87 -15.70 0.86 4.09
N LEU A 88 -16.03 -0.36 4.51
CA LEU A 88 -17.38 -0.73 4.95
C LEU A 88 -17.75 -0.05 6.27
N VAL A 89 -16.85 -0.05 7.26
CA VAL A 89 -17.06 0.61 8.55
C VAL A 89 -17.27 2.11 8.37
N GLY A 90 -16.42 2.77 7.57
CA GLY A 90 -16.59 4.19 7.24
C GLY A 90 -17.94 4.48 6.58
N ALA A 91 -18.30 3.75 5.54
CA ALA A 91 -19.57 3.92 4.83
C ALA A 91 -20.79 3.71 5.75
N ALA A 92 -20.73 2.75 6.67
CA ALA A 92 -21.79 2.51 7.63
C ALA A 92 -21.95 3.67 8.63
N LEU A 93 -20.84 4.21 9.16
CA LEU A 93 -20.87 5.35 10.07
C LEU A 93 -21.40 6.61 9.37
N THR A 94 -20.98 6.88 8.13
CA THR A 94 -21.48 8.02 7.36
C THR A 94 -23.00 7.92 7.14
N ARG A 95 -23.49 6.74 6.74
CA ARG A 95 -24.94 6.49 6.53
C ARG A 95 -25.77 6.57 7.80
N THR A 96 -25.16 6.38 8.96
CA THR A 96 -25.85 6.44 10.25
C THR A 96 -25.47 7.66 11.09
N SER A 97 -24.80 8.64 10.49
CA SER A 97 -24.36 9.87 11.16
C SER A 97 -23.60 9.60 12.46
N GLY A 98 -22.66 8.65 12.43
CA GLY A 98 -21.85 8.26 13.58
C GLY A 98 -22.56 7.36 14.61
N ASN A 99 -23.83 7.01 14.41
CA ASN A 99 -24.54 6.12 15.33
C ASN A 99 -24.02 4.68 15.22
N GLN A 100 -23.13 4.30 16.14
CA GLN A 100 -22.48 2.98 16.18
C GLN A 100 -23.48 1.82 16.29
N THR A 101 -24.57 1.97 17.04
CA THR A 101 -25.57 0.89 17.19
C THR A 101 -26.27 0.63 15.85
N ARG A 102 -26.61 1.68 15.10
CA ARG A 102 -27.20 1.55 13.76
C ARG A 102 -26.17 1.06 12.73
N ALA A 103 -24.93 1.54 12.79
CA ALA A 103 -23.85 1.10 11.90
C ALA A 103 -23.55 -0.39 12.08
N ALA A 104 -23.52 -0.88 13.33
CA ALA A 104 -23.31 -2.29 13.62
C ALA A 104 -24.42 -3.16 13.03
N LYS A 105 -25.70 -2.73 13.18
CA LYS A 105 -26.85 -3.40 12.54
C LYS A 105 -26.74 -3.42 11.01
N LEU A 106 -26.33 -2.31 10.40
CA LEU A 106 -26.14 -2.20 8.94
C LEU A 106 -25.06 -3.17 8.44
N LEU A 107 -23.99 -3.34 9.21
CA LEU A 107 -22.87 -4.22 8.91
C LEU A 107 -23.11 -5.68 9.29
N GLY A 108 -24.23 -6.01 9.94
CA GLY A 108 -24.54 -7.36 10.41
C GLY A 108 -23.63 -7.85 11.55
N VAL A 109 -23.05 -6.93 12.33
CA VAL A 109 -22.15 -7.25 13.45
C VAL A 109 -22.71 -6.77 14.78
N SER A 110 -22.19 -7.30 15.88
CA SER A 110 -22.54 -6.80 17.22
C SER A 110 -21.95 -5.41 17.47
N ARG A 111 -22.58 -4.62 18.35
CA ARG A 111 -22.05 -3.30 18.76
C ARG A 111 -20.64 -3.41 19.33
N PHE A 112 -20.37 -4.44 20.14
CA PHE A 112 -19.04 -4.70 20.68
C PHE A 112 -18.03 -5.07 19.59
N GLY A 113 -18.46 -5.86 18.59
CA GLY A 113 -17.67 -6.17 17.41
C GLY A 113 -17.26 -4.91 16.66
N LEU A 114 -18.22 -4.01 16.39
CA LEU A 114 -17.93 -2.73 15.76
C LEU A 114 -16.95 -1.88 16.58
N GLN A 115 -17.12 -1.79 17.90
CA GLN A 115 -16.18 -1.06 18.77
C GLN A 115 -14.75 -1.59 18.67
N LYS A 116 -14.58 -2.92 18.60
CA LYS A 116 -13.28 -3.55 18.41
C LYS A 116 -12.68 -3.22 17.04
N MET A 117 -13.51 -3.20 16.00
CA MET A 117 -13.11 -2.79 14.64
C MET A 117 -12.66 -1.34 14.60
N LEU A 118 -13.42 -0.42 15.20
CA LEU A 118 -13.08 1.02 15.28
C LEU A 118 -11.72 1.26 15.94
N LYS A 119 -11.47 0.59 17.08
CA LYS A 119 -10.18 0.69 17.77
C LYS A 119 -9.03 0.13 16.95
N ARG A 120 -9.21 -1.02 16.29
CA ARG A 120 -8.16 -1.65 15.47
C ARG A 120 -7.84 -0.83 14.22
N LEU A 121 -8.86 -0.22 13.62
CA LEU A 121 -8.73 0.54 12.37
C LEU A 121 -8.41 2.01 12.61
N GLU A 122 -8.34 2.46 13.87
CA GLU A 122 -8.12 3.86 14.26
C GLU A 122 -9.13 4.80 13.56
N ILE A 123 -10.41 4.42 13.57
CA ILE A 123 -11.51 5.20 13.01
C ILE A 123 -12.30 5.83 14.15
N ASP A 124 -12.32 7.16 14.19
CA ASP A 124 -13.18 7.88 15.11
C ASP A 124 -14.63 7.87 14.62
N ALA A 125 -15.54 7.43 15.50
CA ALA A 125 -16.97 7.39 15.21
C ALA A 125 -17.63 8.78 15.25
N ALA A 126 -16.92 9.79 15.75
CA ALA A 126 -17.36 11.17 15.78
C ALA A 126 -16.96 11.86 14.48
N GLY A 127 -17.91 12.01 13.56
CA GLY A 127 -17.78 12.98 12.49
C GLY A 127 -17.74 14.38 13.08
N ASN A 128 -16.82 15.20 12.58
CA ASN A 128 -16.87 16.65 12.70
C ASN A 128 -18.12 17.18 11.99
#